data_AF-A0A7Y7U042-F1
#
_entry.id   AF-A0A7Y7U042-F1
#
_cell.length_a   1.000
_cell.length_b   1.000
_cell.length_c   1.000
_cell.angle_alpha   90.00
_cell.angle_beta   90.00
_cell.angle_gamma   90.00
#
_symmetry.space_group_name_H-M   'P 1'
#
loop_
_entity.id
_entity.type
_entity.pdbx_description
1 polymer ?
#
loop_
_entity_poly.entity_id
_entity_poly.type
_entity_poly.pdbx_seq_one_letter_code
_entity_poly.pdbx_strand_id
1 'polypeptide(L)'
;MANDYITHTNMGSRIQFLIKKSGCTVSEIAGRLDMTSQNLFKIFHKESVGSLYIEEIAYFLRLQISEFFNDGKPMEYESRISEIERLTIENQEQKKRLAELEQIIQDKQEIINLIRESKGVTEKLEKIYIEQNAEVLKQMMITFRNENPDLTIDDIQAVLNETIHVLLHKKLHKD
;
A
#
# COMPACT_ATOMS: atom_id res chain seq x y z
N MET A 1 -42.30 -1.28 -17.88
CA MET A 1 -43.33 -1.13 -16.84
C MET A 1 -42.78 -0.14 -15.82
N ALA A 2 -43.46 0.99 -15.60
CA ALA A 2 -43.03 1.99 -14.64
C ALA A 2 -43.08 1.36 -13.24
N ASN A 3 -41.92 1.23 -12.60
CA ASN A 3 -41.84 0.84 -11.21
C ASN A 3 -42.07 2.11 -10.39
N ASP A 4 -43.34 2.43 -10.12
CA ASP A 4 -43.69 3.55 -9.26
C ASP A 4 -43.16 3.24 -7.85
N TYR A 5 -42.00 3.79 -7.53
CA TYR A 5 -41.45 3.79 -6.19
C TYR A 5 -42.37 4.65 -5.32
N ILE A 6 -43.37 4.02 -4.69
CA ILE A 6 -44.17 4.67 -3.66
C ILE A 6 -43.24 4.94 -2.49
N THR A 7 -42.80 6.18 -2.37
CA THR A 7 -42.19 6.68 -1.14
C THR A 7 -43.27 6.68 -0.07
N HIS A 8 -43.11 5.87 0.98
CA HIS A 8 -44.04 5.88 2.09
C HIS A 8 -43.74 7.09 2.98
N THR A 9 -44.47 8.18 2.76
CA THR A 9 -44.25 9.47 3.42
C THR A 9 -44.43 9.42 4.95
N ASN A 10 -45.08 8.38 5.49
CA ASN A 10 -45.22 8.18 6.93
C ASN A 10 -45.19 6.70 7.35
N MET A 11 -44.95 6.49 8.65
CA MET A 11 -44.85 5.16 9.26
C MET A 11 -46.13 4.35 9.11
N GLY A 12 -47.29 4.99 9.20
CA GLY A 12 -48.58 4.35 8.97
C GLY A 12 -48.70 3.74 7.57
N SER A 13 -48.29 4.49 6.54
CA SER A 13 -48.34 4.05 5.14
C SER A 13 -47.34 2.91 4.89
N ARG A 14 -46.20 2.94 5.57
CA ARG A 14 -45.20 1.86 5.53
C ARG A 14 -45.73 0.57 6.13
N ILE A 15 -46.38 0.65 7.30
CA ILE A 15 -47.04 -0.50 7.93
C ILE A 15 -48.09 -1.09 7.00
N GLN A 16 -48.94 -0.25 6.40
CA GLN A 16 -49.97 -0.70 5.46
C GLN A 16 -49.37 -1.45 4.26
N PHE A 17 -48.28 -0.93 3.71
CA PHE A 17 -47.57 -1.58 2.61
C PHE A 17 -47.01 -2.95 3.02
N LEU A 18 -46.35 -3.06 4.17
CA LEU A 18 -45.76 -4.31 4.64
C LEU A 18 -46.84 -5.38 4.92
N ILE A 19 -48.00 -4.98 5.47
CA ILE A 19 -49.15 -5.88 5.65
C ILE A 19 -49.62 -6.41 4.30
N LYS A 20 -49.83 -5.52 3.32
CA LYS A 20 -50.27 -5.90 1.97
C LYS A 20 -49.24 -6.80 1.27
N LYS A 21 -47.95 -6.47 1.37
CA LYS A 21 -46.84 -7.25 0.79
C LYS A 21 -46.76 -8.66 1.39
N SER A 22 -47.09 -8.80 2.67
CA SER A 22 -47.08 -10.09 3.38
C SER A 22 -48.33 -10.93 3.11
N GLY A 23 -49.27 -10.45 2.29
CA GLY A 23 -50.52 -11.16 1.97
C GLY A 23 -51.53 -11.21 3.12
N CYS A 24 -51.30 -10.47 4.21
CA CYS A 24 -52.19 -10.42 5.36
C CYS A 24 -53.31 -9.40 5.14
N THR A 25 -54.48 -9.70 5.68
CA THR A 25 -55.63 -8.80 5.70
C THR A 25 -55.56 -7.84 6.88
N VAL A 26 -56.19 -6.67 6.74
CA VAL A 26 -56.32 -5.69 7.83
C VAL A 26 -57.05 -6.31 9.03
N SER A 27 -58.00 -7.22 8.80
CA SER A 27 -58.76 -7.87 9.88
C SER A 27 -57.89 -8.80 10.71
N GLU A 28 -56.95 -9.54 10.09
CA GLU A 28 -56.04 -10.44 10.80
C GLU A 28 -55.08 -9.65 11.69
N ILE A 29 -54.56 -8.53 11.19
CA ILE A 29 -53.67 -7.65 11.97
C ILE A 29 -54.44 -6.96 13.10
N ALA A 30 -55.65 -6.47 12.82
CA ALA A 30 -56.46 -5.81 13.83
C ALA A 30 -56.82 -6.77 14.99
N GLY A 31 -57.18 -8.01 14.67
CA GLY A 31 -57.43 -9.05 15.67
C GLY A 31 -56.19 -9.40 16.48
N ARG A 32 -55.00 -9.40 15.88
CA ARG A 32 -53.74 -9.64 16.60
C ARG A 32 -53.41 -8.51 17.59
N LEU A 33 -53.73 -7.27 17.25
CA LEU A 33 -53.46 -6.09 18.07
C LEU A 33 -54.59 -5.75 19.06
N ASP A 34 -55.56 -6.65 19.22
CA ASP A 34 -56.76 -6.46 20.05
C ASP A 34 -57.47 -5.12 19.77
N MET A 35 -57.66 -4.80 18.48
CA MET A 35 -58.32 -3.57 18.06
C MET A 35 -59.25 -3.78 16.88
N THR A 36 -60.12 -2.78 16.63
CA THR A 36 -60.99 -2.79 15.45
C THR A 36 -60.20 -2.44 14.19
N SER A 37 -60.63 -2.99 13.04
CA SER A 37 -60.05 -2.63 11.74
C SER A 37 -60.11 -1.12 11.48
N GLN A 38 -61.15 -0.43 11.97
CA GLN A 38 -61.26 1.03 11.88
C GLN A 38 -60.14 1.75 12.65
N ASN A 39 -59.76 1.27 13.83
CA ASN A 39 -58.64 1.83 14.58
C ASN A 39 -57.30 1.55 13.89
N LEU A 40 -57.14 0.37 13.30
CA LEU A 40 -55.95 0.05 12.51
C LEU A 40 -55.85 0.94 11.26
N PHE A 41 -56.96 1.23 10.58
CA PHE A 41 -56.98 2.19 9.46
C PHE A 41 -56.55 3.60 9.89
N LYS A 42 -56.90 4.03 11.11
CA LYS A 42 -56.41 5.31 11.65
C LYS A 42 -54.89 5.30 11.84
N ILE A 43 -54.30 4.16 12.21
CA ILE A 43 -52.84 4.02 12.34
C ILE A 43 -52.14 4.21 11.00
N PHE A 44 -52.72 3.74 9.89
CA PHE A 44 -52.13 3.89 8.55
C PHE A 44 -51.95 5.34 8.10
N HIS A 45 -52.66 6.29 8.71
CA HIS A 45 -52.57 7.71 8.39
C HIS A 45 -51.69 8.49 9.38
N LYS A 46 -51.04 7.82 10.35
CA LYS A 46 -50.18 8.49 11.33
C LYS A 46 -48.75 8.62 10.82
N GLU A 47 -48.15 9.79 11.09
CA GLU A 47 -46.72 10.06 10.87
C GLU A 47 -45.83 9.13 11.69
N SER A 48 -46.20 8.93 12.96
CA SER A 48 -45.51 8.05 13.90
C SER A 48 -46.46 7.03 14.51
N VAL A 49 -45.90 5.86 14.81
CA VAL A 49 -46.62 4.75 15.44
C VAL A 49 -45.78 4.27 16.62
N GLY A 50 -46.44 3.98 17.74
CA GLY A 50 -45.74 3.52 18.96
C GLY A 50 -44.98 2.23 18.69
N SER A 51 -43.77 2.11 19.27
CA SER A 51 -42.88 0.95 19.08
C SER A 51 -43.55 -0.38 19.38
N LEU A 52 -44.40 -0.44 20.41
CA LEU A 52 -45.14 -1.65 20.78
C LEU A 52 -45.99 -2.21 19.62
N TYR A 53 -46.66 -1.34 18.86
CA TYR A 53 -47.43 -1.76 17.70
C TYR A 53 -46.53 -2.27 16.57
N ILE A 54 -45.37 -1.63 16.39
CA ILE A 54 -44.40 -2.04 15.36
C ILE A 54 -43.82 -3.40 15.70
N GLU A 55 -43.49 -3.65 16.97
CA GLU A 55 -42.98 -4.93 17.45
C GLU A 55 -44.00 -6.06 17.27
N GLU A 56 -45.25 -5.84 17.66
CA GLU A 56 -46.31 -6.85 17.50
C GLU A 56 -46.61 -7.16 16.02
N ILE A 57 -46.64 -6.13 15.16
CA ILE A 57 -46.83 -6.32 13.72
C ILE A 57 -45.61 -7.02 13.10
N ALA A 58 -44.39 -6.63 13.48
CA ALA A 58 -43.16 -7.26 12.99
C ALA A 58 -43.11 -8.75 13.37
N TYR A 59 -43.42 -9.06 14.63
CA TYR A 59 -43.49 -10.43 15.13
C TYR A 59 -44.52 -11.26 14.35
N PHE A 60 -45.73 -10.71 14.15
CA PHE A 60 -46.79 -11.41 13.44
C PHE A 60 -46.47 -11.64 11.96
N LEU A 61 -45.91 -10.63 11.28
CA LEU A 61 -45.51 -10.71 9.88
C LEU A 61 -44.19 -11.46 9.66
N ARG A 62 -43.50 -11.86 10.74
CA ARG A 62 -42.15 -12.46 10.71
C ARG A 62 -41.13 -11.57 9.99
N LEU A 63 -41.23 -10.27 10.19
CA LEU A 63 -40.33 -9.27 9.63
C LEU A 63 -39.37 -8.76 10.69
N GLN A 64 -38.20 -8.30 10.24
CA GLN A 64 -37.30 -7.54 11.11
C GLN A 64 -37.86 -6.14 11.34
N ILE A 65 -37.72 -5.60 12.56
CA ILE A 65 -38.18 -4.24 12.90
C ILE A 65 -37.57 -3.20 11.96
N SER A 66 -36.32 -3.41 11.51
CA SER A 66 -35.63 -2.54 10.55
C SER A 66 -36.36 -2.38 9.22
N GLU A 67 -37.20 -3.34 8.80
CA GLU A 67 -37.97 -3.23 7.56
C GLU A 67 -39.03 -2.12 7.60
N PHE A 68 -39.50 -1.74 8.79
CA PHE A 68 -40.44 -0.65 8.98
C PHE A 68 -39.79 0.73 8.86
N PHE A 69 -38.47 0.81 8.99
CA PHE A 69 -37.69 2.06 8.88
C PHE A 69 -36.91 2.15 7.57
N ASN A 70 -36.92 1.08 6.78
CA ASN A 70 -36.27 1.06 5.49
C ASN A 70 -37.27 1.53 4.44
N ASP A 71 -37.09 2.73 3.87
CA ASP A 71 -37.99 3.34 2.88
C ASP A 71 -38.00 2.63 1.51
N GLY A 72 -37.67 1.33 1.50
CA GLY A 72 -37.75 0.51 0.32
C GLY A 72 -36.86 1.00 -0.81
N LYS A 73 -35.71 1.63 -0.54
CA LYS A 73 -34.66 1.81 -1.54
C LYS A 73 -33.96 0.46 -1.75
N PRO A 74 -34.30 -0.33 -2.77
CA PRO A 74 -33.67 -1.61 -3.03
C PRO A 74 -32.36 -1.41 -3.82
N MET A 75 -31.86 -0.17 -3.94
CA MET A 75 -30.89 0.22 -4.96
C MET A 75 -29.49 0.56 -4.43
N GLU A 76 -29.24 0.43 -3.12
CA GLU A 76 -27.90 0.70 -2.57
C GLU A 76 -27.08 -0.58 -2.36
N TYR A 77 -27.70 -1.75 -2.18
CA TYR A 77 -26.93 -2.96 -1.88
C TYR A 77 -26.16 -3.48 -3.10
N GLU A 78 -26.78 -3.61 -4.27
CA GLU A 78 -26.09 -4.05 -5.49
C GLU A 78 -25.03 -3.03 -5.92
N SER A 79 -25.32 -1.73 -5.85
CA SER A 79 -24.34 -0.69 -6.16
C SER A 79 -23.16 -0.68 -5.18
N ARG A 80 -23.40 -0.93 -3.88
CA ARG A 80 -22.33 -1.05 -2.88
C ARG A 80 -21.52 -2.35 -3.06
N ILE A 81 -22.15 -3.44 -3.48
CA ILE A 81 -21.46 -4.71 -3.77
C ILE A 81 -20.49 -4.52 -4.94
N SER A 82 -20.95 -3.93 -6.05
CA SER A 82 -20.08 -3.64 -7.21
C SER A 82 -18.94 -2.68 -6.85
N GLU A 83 -19.19 -1.70 -5.98
CA GLU A 83 -18.17 -0.79 -5.47
C GLU A 83 -17.12 -1.52 -4.63
N ILE A 84 -17.56 -2.41 -3.73
CA ILE A 84 -16.68 -3.23 -2.89
C ILE A 84 -15.83 -4.17 -3.75
N GLU A 85 -16.41 -4.79 -4.78
CA GLU A 85 -15.69 -5.65 -5.72
C GLU A 85 -14.60 -4.87 -6.47
N ARG A 86 -14.93 -3.68 -6.97
CA ARG A 86 -13.94 -2.81 -7.64
C ARG A 86 -12.80 -2.44 -6.70
N LEU A 87 -13.12 -2.00 -5.49
CA LEU A 87 -12.12 -1.63 -4.48
C LEU A 87 -11.26 -2.84 -4.07
N THR A 88 -11.83 -4.04 -4.06
CA THR A 88 -11.10 -5.27 -3.74
C THR A 88 -10.06 -5.59 -4.82
N ILE A 89 -10.44 -5.47 -6.10
CA ILE A 89 -9.52 -5.66 -7.23
C ILE A 89 -8.39 -4.63 -7.18
N GLU A 90 -8.74 -3.35 -7.01
CA GLU A 90 -7.75 -2.27 -6.91
C GLU A 90 -6.77 -2.49 -5.75
N ASN A 91 -7.27 -2.93 -4.59
CA ASN A 91 -6.42 -3.24 -3.43
C ASN A 91 -5.47 -4.41 -3.70
N GLN A 92 -5.90 -5.44 -4.44
CA GLN A 92 -5.06 -6.56 -4.84
C GLN A 92 -3.95 -6.12 -5.80
N GLU A 93 -4.28 -5.28 -6.79
CA GLU A 93 -3.29 -4.71 -7.72
C GLU A 93 -2.27 -3.84 -6.99
N GLN A 94 -2.72 -2.99 -6.06
CA GLN A 94 -1.85 -2.16 -5.25
C GLN A 94 -0.92 -3.01 -4.37
N LYS A 95 -1.42 -4.09 -3.75
CA LYS A 95 -0.60 -5.03 -2.97
C LYS A 95 0.46 -5.71 -3.82
N LYS A 96 0.11 -6.14 -5.04
CA LYS A 96 1.08 -6.74 -5.97
C LYS A 96 2.18 -5.75 -6.33
N ARG A 97 1.81 -4.52 -6.67
CA ARG A 97 2.77 -3.45 -7.00
C ARG A 97 3.68 -3.09 -5.83
N LEU A 98 3.15 -3.14 -4.61
CA LEU A 98 3.92 -2.90 -3.39
C LEU A 98 4.97 -3.99 -3.18
N ALA A 99 4.61 -5.28 -3.34
CA ALA A 99 5.55 -6.39 -3.27
C ALA A 99 6.66 -6.30 -4.34
N GLU A 100 6.32 -5.90 -5.57
CA GLU A 100 7.31 -5.68 -6.64
C GLU A 100 8.31 -4.56 -6.28
N LEU A 101 7.81 -3.46 -5.70
CA LEU A 101 8.68 -2.35 -5.26
C LEU A 101 9.58 -2.74 -4.09
N GLU A 102 9.07 -3.51 -3.12
CA GLU A 102 9.86 -4.03 -2.01
C GLU A 102 11.03 -4.91 -2.50
N GLN A 103 10.77 -5.78 -3.48
CA GLN A 103 11.82 -6.59 -4.10
C GLN A 103 12.87 -5.72 -4.81
N ILE A 104 12.45 -4.72 -5.60
CA ILE A 104 13.38 -3.80 -6.28
C ILE A 104 14.25 -3.04 -5.28
N ILE A 105 13.67 -2.62 -4.15
CA ILE A 105 14.43 -1.95 -3.08
C ILE A 105 15.46 -2.90 -2.48
N GLN A 106 15.09 -4.15 -2.22
CA GLN A 106 16.01 -5.17 -1.70
C GLN A 106 17.17 -5.41 -2.67
N ASP A 107 16.89 -5.63 -3.96
CA ASP A 107 17.91 -5.88 -4.98
C ASP A 107 18.86 -4.69 -5.12
N LYS A 108 18.33 -3.46 -5.07
CA LYS A 108 19.16 -2.24 -5.10
C LYS A 108 20.05 -2.11 -3.87
N GLN A 109 19.54 -2.49 -2.69
CA GLN A 109 20.31 -2.47 -1.46
C GLN A 109 21.48 -3.45 -1.52
N GLU A 110 21.26 -4.64 -2.09
CA GLU A 110 22.30 -5.65 -2.31
C GLU A 110 23.37 -5.14 -3.28
N ILE A 111 22.98 -4.54 -4.41
CA ILE A 111 23.92 -3.91 -5.36
C ILE A 111 24.77 -2.84 -4.68
N ILE A 112 24.16 -1.98 -3.84
CA ILE A 112 24.89 -0.94 -3.11
C ILE A 112 25.94 -1.57 -2.17
N ASN A 113 25.60 -2.67 -1.48
CA ASN A 113 26.54 -3.36 -0.61
C ASN A 113 27.71 -3.96 -1.40
N LEU A 114 27.43 -4.64 -2.51
CA LEU A 114 28.47 -5.19 -3.40
C LEU A 114 29.42 -4.10 -3.93
N ILE A 115 28.88 -2.94 -4.31
CA ILE A 115 29.70 -1.80 -4.76
C ILE A 115 30.60 -1.28 -3.64
N ARG A 116 30.08 -1.18 -2.40
CA ARG A 116 30.87 -0.74 -1.24
C ARG A 116 32.01 -1.71 -0.93
N GLU A 117 31.74 -3.01 -0.96
CA GLU A 117 32.75 -4.04 -0.73
C GLU A 117 33.83 -3.99 -1.81
N SER A 118 33.44 -3.91 -3.08
CA SER A 118 34.37 -3.81 -4.22
C SER A 118 35.29 -2.58 -4.10
N LYS A 119 34.73 -1.40 -3.78
CA LYS A 119 35.54 -0.19 -3.55
C LYS A 119 36.55 -0.36 -2.41
N GLY A 120 36.12 -0.95 -1.29
CA GLY A 120 37.01 -1.22 -0.17
C GLY A 120 38.13 -2.23 -0.51
N VAL A 121 37.88 -3.19 -1.40
CA VAL A 121 38.91 -4.10 -1.92
C VAL A 121 39.90 -3.34 -2.81
N THR A 122 39.42 -2.50 -3.72
CA THR A 122 40.27 -1.69 -4.61
C THR A 122 41.20 -0.77 -3.82
N GLU A 123 40.68 -0.04 -2.82
CA GLU A 123 41.49 0.85 -1.98
C GLU A 123 42.59 0.09 -1.21
N LYS A 124 42.28 -1.11 -0.71
CA LYS A 124 43.27 -1.97 -0.04
C LYS A 124 44.35 -2.44 -1.02
N LEU A 125 43.97 -2.85 -2.22
CA LEU A 125 44.92 -3.28 -3.25
C LEU A 125 45.82 -2.14 -3.71
N GLU A 126 45.28 -0.94 -3.90
CA GLU A 126 46.06 0.26 -4.22
C GLU A 126 47.07 0.58 -3.13
N LYS A 127 46.67 0.51 -1.86
CA LYS A 127 47.58 0.73 -0.73
C LYS A 127 48.73 -0.30 -0.70
N ILE A 128 48.42 -1.58 -0.86
CA ILE A 128 49.43 -2.66 -0.90
C ILE A 128 50.40 -2.43 -2.07
N TYR A 129 49.88 -2.06 -3.24
CA TYR A 129 50.70 -1.79 -4.42
C TYR A 129 51.65 -0.61 -4.20
N ILE A 130 51.18 0.47 -3.57
CA ILE A 130 52.02 1.63 -3.22
C ILE A 130 53.11 1.24 -2.21
N GLU A 131 52.76 0.50 -1.15
CA GLU A 131 53.72 0.06 -0.13
C GLU A 131 54.80 -0.85 -0.72
N GLN A 132 54.43 -1.80 -1.57
CA GLN A 132 55.38 -2.68 -2.26
C GLN A 132 56.34 -1.90 -3.16
N ASN A 133 55.83 -0.95 -3.95
CA ASN A 133 56.67 -0.14 -4.82
C ASN A 133 57.60 0.79 -4.04
N ALA A 134 57.15 1.34 -2.92
CA ALA A 134 57.98 2.17 -2.05
C ALA A 134 59.16 1.37 -1.47
N GLU A 135 58.93 0.11 -1.06
CA GLU A 135 59.99 -0.76 -0.57
C GLU A 135 60.98 -1.14 -1.68
N VAL A 136 60.50 -1.46 -2.89
CA VAL A 136 61.37 -1.73 -4.05
C VAL A 136 62.24 -0.50 -4.36
N LEU A 137 61.66 0.69 -4.42
CA LEU A 137 62.40 1.93 -4.65
C LEU A 137 63.46 2.16 -3.56
N LYS A 138 63.11 1.95 -2.29
CA LYS A 138 64.05 2.06 -1.18
C LYS A 138 65.23 1.09 -1.32
N GLN A 139 64.97 -0.17 -1.70
CA GLN A 139 66.04 -1.14 -1.95
C GLN A 139 66.90 -0.75 -3.14
N MET A 140 66.31 -0.28 -4.24
CA MET A 140 67.06 0.22 -5.39
C MET A 140 67.95 1.41 -5.02
N MET A 141 67.46 2.35 -4.19
CA MET A 141 68.26 3.48 -3.71
C MET A 141 69.43 3.03 -2.81
N ILE A 142 69.21 2.03 -1.94
CA ILE A 142 70.27 1.46 -1.11
C ILE A 142 71.34 0.81 -1.99
N THR A 143 70.95 -0.03 -2.96
CA THR A 143 71.87 -0.67 -3.90
C THR A 143 72.64 0.36 -4.73
N PHE A 144 71.94 1.33 -5.31
CA PHE A 144 72.56 2.38 -6.13
C PHE A 144 73.59 3.21 -5.34
N ARG A 145 73.28 3.56 -4.08
CA ARG A 145 74.21 4.24 -3.18
C ARG A 145 75.43 3.38 -2.84
N ASN A 146 75.22 2.09 -2.60
CA ASN A 146 76.33 1.16 -2.31
C ASN A 146 77.25 0.96 -3.52
N GLU A 147 76.69 0.96 -4.73
CA GLU A 147 77.44 0.85 -5.99
C GLU A 147 78.15 2.15 -6.36
N ASN A 148 77.65 3.31 -5.89
CA ASN A 148 78.18 4.64 -6.22
C ASN A 148 78.42 5.48 -4.96
N PRO A 149 79.41 5.14 -4.13
CA PRO A 149 79.63 5.78 -2.83
C PRO A 149 80.05 7.26 -2.92
N ASP A 150 80.54 7.69 -4.09
CA ASP A 150 81.03 9.06 -4.33
C ASP A 150 79.92 10.02 -4.80
N LEU A 151 78.71 9.52 -5.13
CA LEU A 151 77.58 10.36 -5.55
C LEU A 151 76.96 11.07 -4.35
N THR A 152 76.68 12.37 -4.52
CA THR A 152 76.02 13.16 -3.50
C THR A 152 74.50 12.90 -3.49
N ILE A 153 73.84 13.28 -2.40
CA ILE A 153 72.37 13.16 -2.29
C ILE A 153 71.67 13.91 -3.44
N ASP A 154 72.21 15.06 -3.86
CA ASP A 154 71.66 15.88 -4.94
C ASP A 154 71.73 15.17 -6.30
N ASP A 155 72.81 14.44 -6.58
CA ASP A 155 72.96 13.64 -7.81
C ASP A 155 71.94 12.49 -7.86
N ILE A 156 71.71 11.82 -6.73
CA ILE A 156 70.71 10.76 -6.60
C ILE A 156 69.30 11.32 -6.80
N GLN A 157 69.01 12.51 -6.27
CA GLN A 157 67.71 13.17 -6.42
C GLN A 157 67.42 13.60 -7.86
N ALA A 158 68.44 14.05 -8.61
CA ALA A 158 68.30 14.39 -10.01
C ALA A 158 67.90 13.17 -10.86
N VAL A 159 68.57 12.03 -10.67
CA VAL A 159 68.27 10.77 -11.38
C VAL A 159 66.87 10.24 -11.02
N LEU A 160 66.47 10.35 -9.75
CA LEU A 160 65.15 9.92 -9.29
C LEU A 160 64.03 10.77 -9.93
N ASN A 161 64.21 12.09 -9.97
CA ASN A 161 63.25 13.01 -10.57
C ASN A 161 63.10 12.75 -12.07
N GLU A 162 64.19 12.51 -12.79
CA GLU A 162 64.16 12.20 -14.22
C GLU A 162 63.46 10.85 -14.49
N THR A 163 63.75 9.84 -13.67
CA THR A 163 63.12 8.52 -13.75
C THR A 163 61.62 8.57 -13.46
N ILE A 164 61.20 9.30 -12.42
CA ILE A 164 59.79 9.52 -12.08
C ILE A 164 59.08 10.25 -13.23
N HIS A 165 59.72 11.27 -13.81
CA HIS A 165 59.14 12.04 -14.91
C HIS A 165 58.89 11.17 -16.15
N VAL A 166 59.81 10.26 -16.49
CA VAL A 166 59.64 9.30 -17.61
C VAL A 166 58.54 8.27 -17.33
N LEU A 167 58.46 7.76 -16.10
CA LEU A 167 57.44 6.77 -15.71
C LEU A 167 56.03 7.37 -15.70
N LEU A 168 55.87 8.60 -15.21
CA LEU A 168 54.59 9.32 -15.22
C LEU A 168 54.14 9.65 -16.66
N HIS A 169 55.06 10.06 -17.54
CA HIS A 169 54.73 10.37 -18.93
C HIS A 169 54.32 9.12 -19.75
N LYS A 170 54.88 7.94 -19.44
CA LYS A 170 54.48 6.66 -20.07
C LYS A 170 53.12 6.16 -19.59
N LYS A 171 52.68 6.51 -18.38
CA LYS A 171 51.39 6.10 -17.83
C LYS A 171 50.21 6.90 -18.43
N LEU A 172 50.46 8.16 -18.82
CA LEU A 172 49.47 9.06 -19.45
C LEU A 172 49.22 8.80 -20.94
N HIS A 173 50.06 7.99 -21.61
CA HIS A 173 49.94 7.69 -23.05
C HIS A 173 49.56 6.22 -23.35
N LYS A 174 48.99 5.51 -22.37
CA LYS A 174 48.62 4.10 -22.50
C LYS A 174 47.13 3.77 -22.29
N ASP A 175 46.28 4.79 -22.23
CA ASP A 175 44.82 4.66 -22.46
C ASP A 175 44.51 5.00 -23.93
#